data_AF-Q6LM45-F1
#
_entry.id   AF-Q6LM45-F1
#
_cell.length_a   1.000
_cell.length_b   1.000
_cell.length_c   1.000
_cell.angle_alpha   90.00
_cell.angle_beta   90.00
_cell.angle_gamma   90.00
#
_symmetry.space_group_name_H-M   'P 1'
#
loop_
_entity.id
_entity.type
_entity.pdbx_description
1 polymer ?
#
loop_
_entity_poly.entity_id
_entity_poly.type
_entity_poly.pdbx_seq_one_letter_code
_entity_poly.pdbx_strand_id
1 'polypeptide(L)'
;MSRNEPLAKAYYLKEKLQAIWKQSERISAEKWVDGWVDEASNSRIPMLKSFTKTVVRFKEGILAYYEERMSSDPIEGSTIV
;
A
#
# COMPACT_ATOMS: atom_id res chain seq x y z
N MET A 1 22.17 19.93 -12.41
CA MET A 1 21.99 18.61 -11.76
C MET A 1 20.63 18.08 -12.18
N SER A 2 20.46 17.66 -13.43
CA SER A 2 19.11 17.74 -14.02
C SER A 2 18.91 16.72 -15.13
N ARG A 3 18.68 15.45 -14.78
CA ARG A 3 18.09 14.45 -15.70
C ARG A 3 17.70 13.16 -14.95
N ASN A 4 16.82 13.24 -13.96
CA ASN A 4 16.23 12.03 -13.37
C ASN A 4 14.91 12.23 -12.60
N GLU A 5 14.25 13.39 -12.68
CA GLU A 5 12.98 13.63 -11.98
C GLU A 5 11.93 12.50 -12.15
N PRO A 6 11.69 11.95 -13.37
CA PRO A 6 10.76 10.84 -13.51
C PRO A 6 11.29 9.54 -12.87
N LEU A 7 12.61 9.31 -12.87
CA LEU A 7 13.21 8.16 -12.22
C LEU A 7 13.12 8.27 -10.69
N ALA A 8 13.46 9.44 -10.13
CA ALA A 8 13.37 9.72 -8.71
C ALA A 8 11.94 9.54 -8.19
N LYS A 9 10.93 10.02 -8.94
CA LYS A 9 9.53 9.86 -8.57
C LYS A 9 9.05 8.41 -8.67
N ALA A 10 9.52 7.66 -9.67
CA ALA A 10 9.24 6.23 -9.78
C ALA A 10 9.85 5.44 -8.61
N TYR A 11 11.08 5.76 -8.20
CA TYR A 11 11.72 5.15 -7.04
C TYR A 11 10.97 5.46 -5.75
N TYR A 12 10.63 6.74 -5.53
CA TYR A 12 9.86 7.15 -4.36
C TYR A 12 8.52 6.39 -4.26
N LEU A 13 7.76 6.32 -5.37
CA LEU A 13 6.49 5.61 -5.38
C LEU A 13 6.65 4.10 -5.22
N LYS A 14 7.73 3.50 -5.74
CA LYS A 14 8.05 2.10 -5.49
C LYS A 14 8.28 1.83 -4.00
N GLU A 15 9.07 2.66 -3.33
CA GLU A 15 9.34 2.52 -1.90
C GLU A 15 8.08 2.74 -1.06
N LYS A 16 7.27 3.74 -1.42
CA LYS A 16 5.98 4.00 -0.78
C LYS A 16 5.06 2.78 -0.90
N LEU A 17 5.02 2.11 -2.06
CA LEU A 17 4.23 0.90 -2.22
C LEU A 17 4.76 -0.26 -1.36
N GLN A 18 6.08 -0.43 -1.23
CA GLN A 18 6.66 -1.46 -0.34
C GLN A 18 6.34 -1.23 1.14
N ALA A 19 6.18 0.04 1.54
CA ALA A 19 5.81 0.40 2.91
C ALA A 19 4.35 0.05 3.28
N ILE A 20 3.56 -0.49 2.34
CA ILE A 20 2.22 -0.99 2.64
C ILE A 20 2.24 -2.06 3.72
N TRP A 21 3.21 -2.98 3.68
CA TRP A 21 3.34 -4.09 4.63
C TRP A 21 3.71 -3.65 6.06
N LYS A 22 4.11 -2.39 6.22
CA LYS A 22 4.41 -1.78 7.52
C LYS A 22 3.18 -1.21 8.22
N GLN A 23 2.03 -1.14 7.54
CA GLN A 23 0.79 -0.71 8.18
C GLN A 23 0.32 -1.77 9.17
N SER A 24 -0.21 -1.34 10.32
CA SER A 24 -0.69 -2.25 11.37
C SER A 24 -2.15 -2.69 11.18
N GLU A 25 -2.93 -1.94 10.40
CA GLU A 25 -4.38 -2.12 10.31
C GLU A 25 -4.89 -2.07 8.87
N ARG A 26 -5.99 -2.79 8.61
CA ARG A 26 -6.69 -2.80 7.30
C ARG A 26 -7.00 -1.38 6.81
N ILE A 27 -7.55 -0.53 7.69
CA ILE A 27 -7.94 0.85 7.35
C ILE A 27 -6.72 1.69 6.99
N SER A 28 -5.60 1.51 7.69
CA SER A 28 -4.35 2.22 7.41
C SER A 28 -3.73 1.77 6.09
N ALA A 29 -3.73 0.46 5.81
CA ALA A 29 -3.32 -0.08 4.52
C ALA A 29 -4.21 0.42 3.37
N GLU A 30 -5.53 0.51 3.60
CA GLU A 30 -6.48 1.02 2.63
C GLU A 30 -6.20 2.48 2.25
N LYS A 31 -6.08 3.36 3.25
CA LYS A 31 -5.72 4.77 3.05
C LYS A 31 -4.35 4.92 2.38
N TRP A 32 -3.40 4.05 2.72
CA TRP A 32 -2.06 4.05 2.14
C TRP A 32 -2.08 3.73 0.64
N VAL A 33 -2.85 2.71 0.24
CA VAL A 33 -3.05 2.35 -1.17
C VAL A 33 -3.74 3.49 -1.92
N ASP A 34 -4.81 4.04 -1.37
CA ASP A 34 -5.56 5.11 -2.04
C ASP A 34 -4.72 6.36 -2.24
N GLY A 35 -3.94 6.76 -1.23
CA GLY A 35 -3.00 7.88 -1.35
C GLY A 35 -1.85 7.61 -2.32
N TRP A 36 -1.43 6.36 -2.49
CA TRP A 36 -0.46 5.98 -3.51
C TRP A 36 -1.08 6.04 -4.92
N VAL A 37 -2.31 5.56 -5.08
CA VAL A 37 -3.04 5.55 -6.36
C VAL A 37 -3.27 6.98 -6.86
N ASP A 38 -3.70 7.88 -5.96
CA ASP A 38 -3.91 9.29 -6.30
C ASP A 38 -2.61 9.95 -6.79
N GLU A 39 -1.51 9.77 -6.04
CA GLU A 39 -0.21 10.36 -6.38
C GLU A 39 0.37 9.80 -7.69
N ALA A 40 0.21 8.49 -7.93
CA ALA A 40 0.65 7.83 -9.16
C ALA A 40 -0.22 8.23 -10.36
N SER A 41 -1.53 8.42 -10.18
CA SER A 41 -2.47 8.88 -11.21
C SER A 41 -2.21 10.34 -11.62
N ASN A 42 -1.90 11.19 -10.65
CA ASN A 42 -1.50 12.59 -10.86
C ASN A 42 -0.07 12.74 -11.42
N SER A 43 0.72 11.67 -11.44
CA SER A 43 2.06 11.71 -12.02
C SER A 43 2.01 11.87 -13.55
N ARG A 44 3.01 12.55 -14.16
CA ARG A 44 3.15 12.64 -15.63
C ARG A 44 3.76 11.38 -16.26
N ILE A 45 3.87 10.28 -15.51
CA ILE A 45 4.55 9.06 -15.93
C ILE A 45 3.51 8.01 -16.34
N PRO A 46 3.37 7.69 -17.64
CA PRO A 46 2.32 6.79 -18.13
C PRO A 46 2.39 5.39 -17.49
N MET A 47 3.60 4.90 -17.23
CA MET A 47 3.82 3.61 -16.56
C MET A 47 3.19 3.57 -15.16
N LEU A 48 3.31 4.64 -14.37
CA LEU A 48 2.71 4.72 -13.04
C LEU A 48 1.18 4.77 -13.11
N LYS A 49 0.63 5.53 -14.07
CA LYS A 49 -0.83 5.57 -14.30
C LYS A 49 -1.41 4.23 -14.71
N SER A 50 -0.68 3.43 -15.47
CA SER A 50 -1.12 2.07 -15.79
C SER A 50 -1.01 1.15 -14.58
N PHE A 51 0.02 1.35 -13.74
CA PHE A 51 0.24 0.55 -12.55
C PHE A 51 -0.80 0.78 -11.46
N THR A 52 -1.45 1.96 -11.40
CA THR A 52 -2.57 2.21 -10.48
C THR A 52 -3.71 1.22 -10.66
N LYS A 53 -4.04 0.86 -11.90
CA LYS A 53 -5.09 -0.13 -12.21
C LYS A 53 -4.74 -1.49 -11.62
N THR A 54 -3.47 -1.89 -11.70
CA THR A 54 -2.97 -3.13 -11.10
C THR A 54 -3.11 -3.07 -9.58
N VAL A 55 -2.64 -1.99 -8.95
CA VAL A 55 -2.71 -1.84 -7.48
C VAL A 55 -4.15 -1.83 -6.98
N VAL A 56 -5.07 -1.13 -7.65
CA VAL A 56 -6.50 -1.13 -7.29
C VAL A 56 -7.10 -2.54 -7.39
N ARG A 57 -6.74 -3.31 -8.43
CA ARG A 57 -7.20 -4.71 -8.56
C ARG A 57 -6.68 -5.62 -7.45
N PHE A 58 -5.45 -5.41 -6.99
CA PHE A 58 -4.86 -6.18 -5.89
C PHE A 58 -5.19 -5.62 -4.50
N LYS A 59 -5.84 -4.45 -4.41
CA LYS A 59 -6.19 -3.79 -3.15
C LYS A 59 -6.95 -4.74 -2.23
N GLU A 60 -7.99 -5.41 -2.72
CA GLU A 60 -8.77 -6.35 -1.91
C GLU A 60 -7.93 -7.51 -1.37
N GLY A 61 -7.03 -8.08 -2.17
CA GLY A 61 -6.14 -9.14 -1.70
C GLY A 61 -5.15 -8.66 -0.63
N ILE A 62 -4.68 -7.42 -0.73
CA ILE A 62 -3.82 -6.82 0.30
C ILE A 62 -4.62 -6.58 1.59
N LEU A 63 -5.86 -6.11 1.48
CA LEU A 63 -6.72 -5.88 2.64
C LEU A 63 -7.10 -7.19 3.34
N ALA A 64 -7.39 -8.25 2.58
CA ALA A 64 -7.68 -9.58 3.11
C ALA A 64 -6.51 -10.16 3.95
N TYR A 65 -5.26 -9.89 3.54
CA TYR A 65 -4.08 -10.26 4.33
C TYR A 65 -4.07 -9.62 5.73
N TYR A 66 -4.57 -8.38 5.86
CA TYR A 66 -4.68 -7.71 7.15
C TYR A 66 -5.84 -8.24 8.00
N GLU A 67 -6.96 -8.62 7.37
CA GLU A 67 -8.10 -9.21 8.07
C GLU A 67 -7.77 -10.55 8.71
N GLU A 68 -7.09 -11.44 7.97
CA GLU A 68 -6.64 -12.72 8.55
C GLU A 68 -5.61 -12.52 9.66
N ARG A 69 -4.67 -11.56 9.51
CA ARG A 69 -3.64 -11.33 10.52
C ARG A 69 -4.20 -10.74 11.81
N MET A 70 -5.17 -9.82 11.72
CA MET A 70 -5.87 -9.26 12.90
C MET A 70 -6.75 -10.31 13.59
N SER A 71 -7.36 -11.22 12.82
CA SER A 71 -8.17 -12.29 13.36
C SER A 71 -7.33 -13.45 13.92
N SER A 72 -6.05 -13.54 13.53
CA SER A 72 -5.07 -14.53 14.00
C SER A 72 -4.16 -14.01 15.11
N ASP A 73 -4.34 -12.76 15.59
CA ASP A 73 -3.75 -12.34 16.85
C ASP A 73 -4.40 -13.20 17.95
N PRO A 74 -3.66 -14.10 18.63
CA PRO A 74 -4.25 -15.00 19.60
C PRO A 74 -4.83 -14.16 20.73
N ILE A 75 -6.14 -14.19 20.89
CA ILE A 75 -6.80 -13.75 22.11
C ILE A 75 -6.57 -14.82 23.20
N GLU A 76 -5.31 -15.21 23.43
CA GLU A 76 -4.90 -16.08 24.54
C GLU A 76 -4.31 -15.24 25.68
N GLY A 77 -5.09 -14.23 26.08
CA GLY A 77 -4.84 -13.39 27.25
C GLY A 77 -6.05 -13.30 28.18
N SER A 78 -6.99 -14.24 28.11
CA SER A 78 -8.11 -14.35 29.05
C SER A 78 -8.06 -15.67 29.82
N THR A 79 -6.97 -15.89 30.55
CA THR A 79 -7.09 -16.61 31.82
C THR A 79 -7.60 -15.61 32.84
N ILE A 80 -8.91 -15.45 32.85
CA ILE A 80 -9.64 -15.25 34.10
C ILE A 80 -9.79 -16.64 34.73
N VAL A 81 -8.96 -16.97 35.71
CA VAL A 81 -9.28 -17.68 36.98
C VAL A 81 -8.01 -17.86 37.80
#